data_AF-A0A7S0M091-F1
#
_entry.id   AF-A0A7S0M091-F1
#
_cell.length_a   1.000
_cell.length_b   1.000
_cell.length_c   1.000
_cell.angle_alpha   90.00
_cell.angle_beta   90.00
_cell.angle_gamma   90.00
#
_symmetry.space_group_name_H-M   'P 1'
#
loop_
_entity.id
_entity.type
_entity.pdbx_description
1 polymer ?
#
loop_
_entity_poly.entity_id
_entity_poly.type
_entity_poly.pdbx_seq_one_letter_code
_entity_poly.pdbx_strand_id
1 'polypeptide(L)'
;MKYSCNFSCQGILFIAYIIFSASANTQIAPVRIEQRETKISQRGEQVKTYTLANDKLNLSISTLGASITSLYAPDINGEYSDVVLGFQDHEKEAQSSSSPYFGCIVGRVANRIADGKFTLDGKEYVLARNNGPNHLHGGEDGFDKRVWSVSRLLPDGILLELHSPDGDQGYPGALDVTAEYRLVNDAVELRMRARAPDPAAGGAPTPVNLAQHSYFNL
;
A
#
# COMPACT_ATOMS: atom_id res chain seq x y z
N MET A 1 1.70 -21.44 -96.05
CA MET A 1 2.20 -22.75 -95.55
C MET A 1 2.14 -22.73 -94.03
N LYS A 2 1.23 -23.53 -93.45
CA LYS A 2 1.25 -24.21 -92.13
C LYS A 2 1.71 -23.47 -90.83
N TYR A 3 0.72 -23.35 -89.92
CA TYR A 3 0.74 -23.38 -88.43
C TYR A 3 1.52 -22.25 -87.70
N SER A 4 1.18 -21.76 -86.50
CA SER A 4 0.35 -22.25 -85.39
C SER A 4 0.10 -21.12 -84.38
N CYS A 5 -1.01 -21.23 -83.65
CA CYS A 5 -1.39 -20.42 -82.49
C CYS A 5 -0.46 -20.67 -81.29
N ASN A 6 -0.17 -19.64 -80.48
CA ASN A 6 0.25 -19.80 -79.07
C ASN A 6 -0.10 -18.52 -78.28
N PHE A 7 -1.16 -18.61 -77.47
CA PHE A 7 -1.43 -17.69 -76.39
C PHE A 7 -0.58 -18.09 -75.19
N SER A 8 0.35 -17.22 -74.77
CA SER A 8 1.08 -17.35 -73.52
C SER A 8 0.41 -16.47 -72.47
N CYS A 9 -0.29 -17.11 -71.54
CA CYS A 9 -0.83 -16.51 -70.33
C CYS A 9 0.33 -16.38 -69.32
N GLN A 10 0.88 -15.18 -69.14
CA GLN A 10 1.84 -14.91 -68.07
C GLN A 10 1.09 -14.59 -66.79
N GLY A 11 0.98 -15.58 -65.90
CA GLY A 11 0.49 -15.39 -64.54
C GLY A 11 1.49 -14.58 -63.71
N ILE A 12 1.04 -13.42 -63.22
CA ILE A 12 1.78 -12.62 -62.24
C ILE A 12 1.59 -13.25 -60.87
N LEU A 13 2.67 -13.79 -60.30
CA LEU A 13 2.71 -14.35 -58.95
C LEU A 13 2.81 -13.18 -57.95
N PHE A 14 1.69 -12.81 -57.30
CA PHE A 14 1.72 -11.92 -56.14
C PHE A 14 2.15 -12.72 -54.90
N ILE A 15 3.41 -12.59 -54.48
CA ILE A 15 3.85 -13.06 -53.17
C ILE A 15 3.38 -12.01 -52.13
N ALA A 16 2.25 -12.28 -51.48
CA ALA A 16 1.82 -11.52 -50.33
C ALA A 16 2.69 -11.89 -49.12
N TYR A 17 3.65 -11.04 -48.77
CA TYR A 17 4.29 -11.10 -47.45
C TYR A 17 3.27 -10.62 -46.41
N ILE A 18 2.62 -11.57 -45.72
CA ILE A 18 1.89 -11.26 -44.49
C ILE A 18 2.95 -11.09 -43.40
N ILE A 19 3.33 -9.83 -43.13
CA ILE A 19 4.10 -9.49 -41.94
C ILE A 19 3.14 -9.60 -40.75
N PHE A 20 3.19 -10.72 -40.02
CA PHE A 20 2.65 -10.77 -38.67
C PHE A 20 3.59 -9.97 -37.76
N SER A 21 3.32 -8.67 -37.57
CA SER A 21 3.83 -7.98 -36.40
C SER A 21 3.04 -8.49 -35.20
N ALA A 22 3.59 -9.45 -34.47
CA ALA A 22 3.11 -9.74 -33.13
C ALA A 22 3.43 -8.52 -32.26
N SER A 23 2.49 -7.58 -32.15
CA SER A 23 2.47 -6.71 -31.00
C SER A 23 2.25 -7.64 -29.81
N ALA A 24 3.32 -7.90 -29.05
CA ALA A 24 3.20 -8.50 -27.75
C ALA A 24 2.34 -7.54 -26.93
N ASN A 25 1.03 -7.81 -26.92
CA ASN A 25 0.13 -7.22 -25.95
C ASN A 25 0.54 -7.89 -24.64
N THR A 26 1.56 -7.35 -23.97
CA THR A 26 2.10 -7.91 -22.75
C THR A 26 1.08 -7.66 -21.65
N GLN A 27 0.06 -8.50 -21.62
CA GLN A 27 -0.90 -8.57 -20.55
C GLN A 27 -0.09 -8.98 -19.32
N ILE A 28 0.07 -8.05 -18.37
CA ILE A 28 0.83 -8.30 -17.14
C ILE A 28 0.21 -9.51 -16.45
N ALA A 29 1.04 -10.44 -15.99
CA ALA A 29 0.57 -11.62 -15.29
C ALA A 29 -0.37 -11.24 -14.14
N PRO A 30 -1.40 -12.06 -13.86
CA PRO A 30 -2.28 -11.82 -12.74
C PRO A 30 -1.47 -11.73 -11.45
N VAL A 31 -1.85 -10.79 -10.58
CA VAL A 31 -1.19 -10.62 -9.29
C VAL A 31 -1.36 -11.90 -8.47
N ARG A 32 -0.24 -12.40 -7.96
CA ARG A 32 -0.20 -13.49 -6.98
C ARG A 32 -0.15 -12.88 -5.58
N ILE A 33 -1.01 -13.36 -4.69
CA ILE A 33 -1.06 -12.93 -3.30
C ILE A 33 -0.74 -14.13 -2.42
N GLU A 34 0.32 -14.02 -1.62
CA GLU A 34 0.79 -15.09 -0.75
C GLU A 34 0.97 -14.56 0.67
N GLN A 35 0.34 -15.20 1.65
CA GLN A 35 0.66 -14.95 3.06
C GLN A 35 1.96 -15.69 3.39
N ARG A 36 3.01 -14.94 3.73
CA ARG A 36 4.36 -15.49 3.94
C ARG A 36 4.61 -15.93 5.37
N GLU A 37 4.26 -15.07 6.32
CA GLU A 37 4.66 -15.23 7.71
C GLU A 37 3.50 -14.88 8.64
N THR A 38 3.50 -15.51 9.81
CA THR A 38 2.70 -15.10 10.95
C THR A 38 3.59 -15.11 12.18
N LYS A 39 3.75 -13.94 12.79
CA LYS A 39 4.52 -13.73 14.02
C LYS A 39 3.62 -13.21 15.12
N ILE A 40 4.12 -13.25 16.35
CA ILE A 40 3.44 -12.67 17.50
C ILE A 40 4.14 -11.35 17.84
N SER A 41 3.39 -10.25 17.88
CA SER A 41 3.92 -8.95 18.30
C SER A 41 4.32 -8.96 19.78
N GLN A 42 5.03 -7.93 20.24
CA GLN A 42 5.35 -7.80 21.67
C GLN A 42 4.10 -7.71 22.56
N ARG A 43 2.94 -7.40 21.95
CA ARG A 43 1.64 -7.29 22.59
C ARG A 43 0.80 -8.56 22.51
N GLY A 44 1.34 -9.65 21.95
CA GLY A 44 0.64 -10.93 21.83
C GLY A 44 -0.32 -11.02 20.63
N GLU A 45 -0.29 -10.05 19.72
CA GLU A 45 -1.18 -10.01 18.55
C GLU A 45 -0.54 -10.73 17.37
N GLN A 46 -1.35 -11.38 16.52
CA GLN A 46 -0.86 -12.02 15.31
C GLN A 46 -0.56 -10.97 14.23
N VAL A 47 0.72 -10.84 13.88
CA VAL A 47 1.18 -10.04 12.76
C VAL A 47 1.36 -10.96 11.56
N LYS A 48 0.77 -10.59 10.42
CA LYS A 48 0.84 -11.36 9.17
C LYS A 48 1.50 -10.53 8.09
N THR A 49 2.30 -11.17 7.25
CA THR A 49 2.91 -10.53 6.08
C THR A 49 2.33 -11.13 4.81
N TYR A 50 1.88 -10.26 3.90
CA TYR A 50 1.36 -10.62 2.59
C TYR A 50 2.27 -10.08 1.50
N THR A 51 2.61 -10.92 0.53
CA THR A 51 3.34 -10.52 -0.67
C THR A 51 2.38 -10.49 -1.85
N LEU A 52 2.31 -9.34 -2.53
CA LEU A 52 1.63 -9.15 -3.80
C LEU A 52 2.72 -9.12 -4.88
N ALA A 53 2.59 -9.94 -5.92
CA ALA A 53 3.61 -10.02 -6.96
C ALA A 53 3.01 -10.18 -8.37
N ASN A 54 3.55 -9.44 -9.33
CA ASN A 54 3.36 -9.65 -10.76
C ASN A 54 4.72 -9.66 -11.48
N ASP A 55 4.75 -9.55 -12.81
CA ASP A 55 6.01 -9.59 -13.59
C ASP A 55 6.86 -8.32 -13.47
N LYS A 56 6.41 -7.32 -12.71
CA LYS A 56 7.04 -6.00 -12.59
C LYS A 56 7.39 -5.63 -11.15
N LEU A 57 6.57 -6.02 -10.19
CA LEU A 57 6.71 -5.61 -8.80
C LEU A 57 6.48 -6.79 -7.87
N ASN A 58 7.21 -6.77 -6.75
CA ASN A 58 6.97 -7.64 -5.62
C ASN A 58 6.92 -6.77 -4.36
N LEU A 59 5.71 -6.62 -3.82
CA LEU A 59 5.37 -5.76 -2.69
C LEU A 59 5.02 -6.61 -1.48
N SER A 60 5.72 -6.44 -0.37
CA SER A 60 5.37 -7.07 0.91
C SER A 60 4.76 -6.08 1.88
N ILE A 61 3.65 -6.48 2.49
CA ILE A 61 2.86 -5.67 3.42
C ILE A 61 2.67 -6.44 4.72
N SER A 62 3.04 -5.82 5.84
CA SER A 62 2.74 -6.31 7.19
C SER A 62 1.40 -5.76 7.67
N THR A 63 0.63 -6.58 8.39
CA THR A 63 -0.56 -6.10 9.10
C THR A 63 -0.22 -5.14 10.24
N LEU A 64 1.00 -5.20 10.78
CA LEU A 64 1.47 -4.21 11.74
C LEU A 64 1.71 -2.87 11.03
N GLY A 65 0.97 -1.85 11.43
CA GLY A 65 1.03 -0.52 10.83
C GLY A 65 0.54 -0.45 9.38
N ALA A 66 -0.07 -1.52 8.85
CA ALA A 66 -0.35 -1.68 7.42
C ALA A 66 0.90 -1.34 6.56
N SER A 67 2.07 -1.79 7.01
CA SER A 67 3.36 -1.29 6.58
C SER A 67 3.87 -1.97 5.32
N ILE A 68 4.43 -1.21 4.39
CA ILE A 68 5.27 -1.75 3.31
C ILE A 68 6.60 -2.16 3.92
N THR A 69 6.93 -3.46 3.88
CA THR A 69 8.19 -3.99 4.44
C THR A 69 9.26 -4.23 3.38
N SER A 70 8.86 -4.44 2.12
CA SER A 70 9.76 -4.47 0.96
C SER A 70 9.00 -4.15 -0.33
N LEU A 71 9.72 -3.61 -1.31
CA LEU A 71 9.22 -3.36 -2.65
C LEU A 71 10.36 -3.62 -3.63
N TYR A 72 10.34 -4.78 -4.28
CA TYR A 72 11.30 -5.09 -5.33
C TYR A 72 10.79 -4.60 -6.68
N ALA A 73 11.62 -3.81 -7.37
CA ALA A 73 11.37 -3.30 -8.70
C ALA A 73 12.61 -3.50 -9.60
N PRO A 74 12.43 -3.71 -10.92
CA PRO A 74 13.53 -3.88 -11.85
C PRO A 74 14.17 -2.54 -12.22
N ASP A 75 15.49 -2.55 -12.39
CA ASP A 75 16.24 -1.47 -13.03
C ASP A 75 16.11 -1.51 -14.57
N ILE A 76 16.87 -0.65 -15.26
CA ILE A 76 16.89 -0.60 -16.73
C ILE A 76 17.41 -1.90 -17.39
N ASN A 77 18.18 -2.72 -16.67
CA ASN A 77 18.69 -4.01 -17.13
C ASN A 77 17.76 -5.18 -16.77
N GLY A 78 16.68 -4.92 -16.03
CA GLY A 78 15.75 -5.94 -15.53
C GLY A 78 16.19 -6.59 -14.22
N GLU A 79 17.23 -6.08 -13.56
CA GLU A 79 17.70 -6.57 -12.27
C GLU A 79 16.82 -6.01 -11.14
N TYR A 80 16.29 -6.89 -10.30
CA TYR A 80 15.39 -6.49 -9.21
C TYR A 80 16.17 -6.10 -7.95
N SER A 81 15.83 -4.94 -7.39
CA SER A 81 16.34 -4.47 -6.10
C SER A 81 15.20 -4.05 -5.19
N ASP A 82 15.36 -4.21 -3.87
CA ASP A 82 14.44 -3.64 -2.88
C ASP A 82 14.66 -2.12 -2.81
N VAL A 83 13.64 -1.36 -3.19
CA VAL A 83 13.73 0.11 -3.33
C VAL A 83 13.17 0.86 -2.14
N VAL A 84 12.80 0.18 -1.05
CA VAL A 84 12.34 0.81 0.20
C VAL A 84 13.25 0.46 1.37
N LEU A 85 13.42 1.41 2.29
CA LEU A 85 14.06 1.12 3.57
C LEU A 85 13.09 0.39 4.50
N GLY A 86 13.64 -0.56 5.26
CA GLY A 86 12.89 -1.35 6.23
C GLY A 86 13.79 -1.91 7.32
N PHE A 87 13.26 -2.85 8.08
CA PHE A 87 13.95 -3.52 9.17
C PHE A 87 14.10 -5.01 8.88
N GLN A 88 15.16 -5.61 9.41
CA GLN A 88 15.29 -7.06 9.44
C GLN A 88 14.23 -7.69 10.37
N ASP A 89 13.97 -7.04 11.52
CA ASP A 89 12.92 -7.43 12.47
C ASP A 89 11.88 -6.29 12.56
N HIS A 90 10.97 -6.26 11.58
CA HIS A 90 9.95 -5.22 11.50
C HIS A 90 9.04 -5.19 12.72
N GLU A 91 8.64 -6.36 13.24
CA GLU A 91 7.70 -6.46 14.36
C GLU A 91 8.26 -5.82 15.63
N LYS A 92 9.55 -6.04 15.90
CA LYS A 92 10.22 -5.46 17.06
C LYS A 92 10.47 -3.96 16.88
N GLU A 93 11.01 -3.57 15.74
CA GLU A 93 11.48 -2.18 15.54
C GLU A 93 10.32 -1.20 15.31
N ALA A 94 9.23 -1.63 14.64
CA ALA A 94 8.05 -0.79 14.45
C ALA A 94 7.38 -0.39 15.78
N GLN A 95 7.44 -1.25 16.79
CA GLN A 95 6.88 -0.99 18.13
C GLN A 95 7.87 -0.27 19.07
N SER A 96 9.10 -0.02 18.62
CA SER A 96 10.09 0.73 19.39
C SER A 96 9.70 2.20 19.52
N SER A 97 9.99 2.81 20.68
CA SER A 97 9.80 4.25 20.91
C SER A 97 10.69 5.11 20.02
N SER A 98 11.78 4.54 19.48
CA SER A 98 12.69 5.20 18.55
C SER A 98 12.41 4.87 17.08
N SER A 99 11.25 4.26 16.77
CA SER A 99 10.89 3.93 15.40
C SER A 99 10.90 5.19 14.51
N PRO A 100 11.59 5.17 13.36
CA PRO A 100 11.57 6.22 12.35
C PRO A 100 10.37 6.09 11.39
N TYR A 101 9.37 5.26 11.74
CA TYR A 101 8.14 5.08 10.97
C TYR A 101 8.37 4.50 9.56
N PHE A 102 9.29 3.54 9.39
CA PHE A 102 9.53 2.95 8.07
C PHE A 102 8.31 2.18 7.55
N GLY A 103 7.81 2.63 6.40
CA GLY A 103 6.84 1.91 5.57
C GLY A 103 5.41 1.88 6.09
N CYS A 104 5.18 2.27 7.34
CA CYS A 104 3.88 2.23 8.00
C CYS A 104 2.93 3.34 7.55
N ILE A 105 1.65 3.17 7.89
CA ILE A 105 0.66 4.24 7.84
C ILE A 105 0.63 4.93 9.20
N VAL A 106 0.88 6.24 9.21
CA VAL A 106 0.78 7.09 10.41
C VAL A 106 -0.58 7.77 10.49
N GLY A 107 -1.13 7.83 11.70
CA GLY A 107 -2.44 8.43 12.01
C GLY A 107 -2.78 8.26 13.49
N ARG A 108 -3.82 8.93 14.03
CA ARG A 108 -4.94 9.60 13.35
C ARG A 108 -4.58 10.91 12.61
N VAL A 109 -3.60 11.65 13.12
CA VAL A 109 -3.05 12.85 12.48
C VAL A 109 -1.55 12.69 12.27
N ALA A 110 -1.13 12.62 11.01
CA ALA A 110 0.25 12.61 10.60
C ALA A 110 0.92 13.97 10.88
N ASN A 111 2.24 13.91 11.11
CA ASN A 111 3.07 15.04 11.50
C ASN A 111 2.66 15.63 12.86
N ARG A 112 2.97 16.90 13.11
CA ARG A 112 2.93 17.50 14.44
C ARG A 112 1.65 18.30 14.71
N ILE A 113 1.13 18.14 15.93
CA ILE A 113 0.20 19.08 16.55
C ILE A 113 0.96 19.83 17.64
N ALA A 114 1.01 21.16 17.49
CA ALA A 114 1.74 22.05 18.39
C ALA A 114 1.25 21.88 19.84
N ASP A 115 2.18 21.80 20.78
CA ASP A 115 1.91 21.65 22.21
C ASP A 115 1.06 20.42 22.58
N GLY A 116 0.85 19.48 21.63
CA GLY A 116 -0.10 18.38 21.79
C GLY A 116 -1.51 18.84 22.10
N LYS A 117 -1.95 19.98 21.54
CA LYS A 117 -3.26 20.55 21.80
C LYS A 117 -3.94 21.01 20.53
N PHE A 118 -5.26 20.83 20.48
CA PHE A 118 -6.09 21.47 19.47
C PHE A 118 -7.48 21.79 20.04
N THR A 119 -8.20 22.68 19.38
CA THR A 119 -9.57 23.02 19.72
C THR A 119 -10.48 22.59 18.58
N LEU A 120 -11.58 21.92 18.91
CA LEU A 120 -12.62 21.54 17.97
C LEU A 120 -13.98 21.87 18.59
N ASP A 121 -14.82 22.60 17.85
CA ASP A 121 -16.14 23.06 18.30
C ASP A 121 -16.12 23.74 19.69
N GLY A 122 -15.07 24.53 19.95
CA GLY A 122 -14.89 25.27 21.19
C GLY A 122 -14.39 24.45 22.38
N LYS A 123 -14.17 23.13 22.22
CA LYS A 123 -13.57 22.26 23.25
C LYS A 123 -12.08 22.05 22.98
N GLU A 124 -11.25 22.25 24.01
CA GLU A 124 -9.82 21.91 23.98
C GLU A 124 -9.63 20.40 24.19
N TYR A 125 -8.78 19.81 23.37
CA TYR A 125 -8.30 18.43 23.49
C TYR A 125 -6.80 18.44 23.75
N VAL A 126 -6.37 17.61 24.70
CA VAL A 126 -4.96 17.45 25.08
C VAL A 126 -4.52 16.05 24.69
N LEU A 127 -3.44 15.99 23.92
CA LEU A 127 -2.84 14.79 23.36
C LEU A 127 -1.48 14.51 24.01
N ALA A 128 -0.98 13.29 23.87
CA ALA A 128 0.36 12.93 24.31
C ALA A 128 1.42 13.78 23.60
N ARG A 129 2.42 14.29 24.34
CA ARG A 129 3.56 15.02 23.78
C ARG A 129 4.73 14.06 23.55
N ASN A 130 4.59 13.21 22.55
CA ASN A 130 5.58 12.18 22.21
C ASN A 130 6.75 12.69 21.34
N ASN A 131 6.80 14.00 21.04
CA ASN A 131 7.92 14.61 20.34
C ASN A 131 8.26 16.01 20.88
N GLY A 132 9.07 16.05 21.94
CA GLY A 132 9.41 17.29 22.62
C GLY A 132 8.14 17.94 23.19
N PRO A 133 7.83 19.22 22.88
CA PRO A 133 6.58 19.83 23.31
C PRO A 133 5.36 19.37 22.49
N ASN A 134 5.55 18.68 21.36
CA ASN A 134 4.51 18.43 20.36
C ASN A 134 3.98 16.99 20.41
N HIS A 135 2.77 16.81 19.88
CA HIS A 135 2.25 15.51 19.51
C HIS A 135 2.65 15.18 18.07
N LEU A 136 3.05 13.96 17.79
CA LEU A 136 3.59 13.52 16.50
C LEU A 136 2.94 12.21 16.07
N HIS A 137 2.54 12.15 14.79
CA HIS A 137 2.12 10.93 14.08
C HIS A 137 1.02 10.12 14.78
N GLY A 138 0.12 10.79 15.49
CA GLY A 138 -1.01 10.17 16.16
C GLY A 138 -0.72 9.66 17.58
N GLY A 139 0.52 9.75 18.08
CA GLY A 139 0.83 9.55 19.49
C GLY A 139 1.73 8.35 19.79
N GLU A 140 1.67 7.88 21.03
CA GLU A 140 2.52 6.79 21.52
C GLU A 140 2.08 5.45 20.93
N ASP A 141 0.77 5.24 20.84
CA ASP A 141 0.13 4.09 20.16
C ASP A 141 -0.62 4.52 18.90
N GLY A 142 0.08 5.28 18.04
CA GLY A 142 -0.42 5.66 16.71
C GLY A 142 -0.66 4.46 15.79
N PHE A 143 -1.30 4.71 14.66
CA PHE A 143 -1.71 3.65 13.72
C PHE A 143 -0.55 2.80 13.19
N ASP A 144 0.67 3.34 13.24
CA ASP A 144 1.92 2.69 12.87
C ASP A 144 2.28 1.48 13.74
N LYS A 145 1.81 1.43 14.99
CA LYS A 145 2.16 0.37 15.96
C LYS A 145 1.06 -0.65 16.19
N ARG A 146 -0.10 -0.46 15.56
CA ARG A 146 -1.28 -1.32 15.75
C ARG A 146 -1.34 -2.39 14.68
N VAL A 147 -1.90 -3.54 15.03
CA VAL A 147 -2.18 -4.60 14.05
C VAL A 147 -3.51 -4.31 13.36
N TRP A 148 -3.45 -4.15 12.04
CA TRP A 148 -4.61 -3.96 11.19
C TRP A 148 -5.21 -5.31 10.82
N SER A 149 -6.54 -5.37 10.73
CA SER A 149 -7.24 -6.57 10.29
C SER A 149 -7.26 -6.65 8.78
N VAL A 150 -7.05 -7.85 8.22
CA VAL A 150 -7.26 -8.09 6.78
C VAL A 150 -8.75 -8.30 6.54
N SER A 151 -9.41 -7.29 6.00
CA SER A 151 -10.85 -7.32 5.69
C SER A 151 -11.13 -8.10 4.42
N ARG A 152 -10.27 -7.98 3.40
CA ARG A 152 -10.47 -8.64 2.11
C ARG A 152 -9.17 -8.86 1.34
N LEU A 153 -9.05 -10.02 0.70
CA LEU A 153 -8.12 -10.22 -0.42
C LEU A 153 -8.82 -9.91 -1.73
N LEU A 154 -8.21 -9.08 -2.56
CA LEU A 154 -8.68 -8.70 -3.89
C LEU A 154 -7.91 -9.50 -4.95
N PRO A 155 -8.38 -9.58 -6.20
CA PRO A 155 -7.62 -10.24 -7.27
C PRO A 155 -6.23 -9.65 -7.52
N ASP A 156 -6.05 -8.38 -7.18
CA ASP A 156 -4.89 -7.54 -7.47
C ASP A 156 -4.38 -6.78 -6.23
N GLY A 157 -4.88 -7.12 -5.03
CA GLY A 157 -4.66 -6.29 -3.85
C GLY A 157 -5.09 -6.88 -2.52
N ILE A 158 -4.91 -6.10 -1.46
CA ILE A 158 -5.34 -6.41 -0.09
C ILE A 158 -5.98 -5.17 0.54
N LEU A 159 -7.08 -5.38 1.27
CA LEU A 159 -7.75 -4.36 2.06
C LEU A 159 -7.52 -4.63 3.55
N LEU A 160 -6.86 -3.68 4.21
CA LEU A 160 -6.62 -3.67 5.64
C LEU A 160 -7.55 -2.65 6.32
N GLU A 161 -7.96 -2.94 7.55
CA GLU A 161 -8.84 -2.08 8.34
C GLU A 161 -8.34 -1.92 9.78
N LEU A 162 -8.55 -0.74 10.35
CA LEU A 162 -8.28 -0.41 11.74
C LEU A 162 -9.44 0.39 12.31
N HIS A 163 -9.93 -0.04 13.46
CA HIS A 163 -10.89 0.72 14.26
C HIS A 163 -10.15 1.50 15.35
N SER A 164 -10.34 2.81 15.38
CA SER A 164 -9.81 3.72 16.39
C SER A 164 -11.00 4.26 17.22
N PRO A 165 -11.20 3.82 18.47
CA PRO A 165 -12.37 4.20 19.26
C PRO A 165 -12.36 5.69 19.64
N ASP A 166 -13.49 6.17 20.17
CA ASP A 166 -13.53 7.51 20.79
C ASP A 166 -12.53 7.59 21.95
N GLY A 167 -11.81 8.72 22.02
CA GLY A 167 -10.74 8.95 23.00
C GLY A 167 -9.40 8.29 22.65
N ASP A 168 -9.29 7.53 21.55
CA ASP A 168 -8.04 6.88 21.16
C ASP A 168 -6.93 7.92 20.96
N GLN A 169 -5.81 7.75 21.67
CA GLN A 169 -4.70 8.71 21.77
C GLN A 169 -5.10 10.15 22.14
N GLY A 170 -6.29 10.33 22.73
CA GLY A 170 -6.86 11.63 23.13
C GLY A 170 -7.72 12.31 22.06
N TYR A 171 -7.91 11.71 20.89
CA TYR A 171 -8.76 12.26 19.83
C TYR A 171 -10.25 11.96 20.09
N PRO A 172 -11.18 12.91 19.84
CA PRO A 172 -12.61 12.65 19.93
C PRO A 172 -13.11 11.80 18.76
N GLY A 173 -14.21 11.08 18.98
CA GLY A 173 -14.93 10.32 17.97
C GLY A 173 -14.23 9.03 17.61
N ALA A 174 -15.04 7.98 17.40
CA ALA A 174 -14.57 6.77 16.75
C ALA A 174 -14.25 7.04 15.27
N LEU A 175 -13.30 6.30 14.73
CA LEU A 175 -12.87 6.39 13.34
C LEU A 175 -12.52 5.01 12.80
N ASP A 176 -13.18 4.62 11.72
CA ASP A 176 -12.84 3.43 10.93
C ASP A 176 -11.92 3.85 9.79
N VAL A 177 -10.77 3.18 9.68
CA VAL A 177 -9.76 3.48 8.67
C VAL A 177 -9.49 2.25 7.83
N THR A 178 -9.38 2.45 6.53
CA THR A 178 -9.07 1.40 5.57
C THR A 178 -7.85 1.77 4.74
N ALA A 179 -7.02 0.78 4.41
CA ALA A 179 -5.89 0.89 3.50
C ALA A 179 -5.99 -0.23 2.46
N GLU A 180 -6.30 0.14 1.22
CA GLU A 180 -6.34 -0.77 0.07
C GLU A 180 -5.05 -0.62 -0.73
N TYR A 181 -4.20 -1.65 -0.69
CA TYR A 181 -3.01 -1.74 -1.53
C TYR A 181 -3.31 -2.61 -2.75
N ARG A 182 -2.95 -2.14 -3.95
CA ARG A 182 -3.10 -2.89 -5.21
C ARG A 182 -1.83 -2.79 -6.05
N LEU A 183 -1.56 -3.84 -6.82
CA LEU A 183 -0.62 -3.78 -7.92
C LEU A 183 -1.38 -3.59 -9.23
N VAL A 184 -1.26 -2.40 -9.80
CA VAL A 184 -1.90 -2.04 -11.07
C VAL A 184 -0.80 -1.82 -12.09
N ASN A 185 -0.64 -2.79 -12.98
CA ASN A 185 0.48 -2.82 -13.92
C ASN A 185 1.86 -2.78 -13.22
N ASP A 186 2.62 -1.71 -13.45
CA ASP A 186 3.93 -1.41 -12.86
C ASP A 186 3.85 -0.39 -11.71
N ALA A 187 2.66 -0.18 -11.15
CA ALA A 187 2.42 0.74 -10.05
C ALA A 187 1.87 0.06 -8.80
N VAL A 188 2.30 0.56 -7.63
CA VAL A 188 1.62 0.33 -6.36
C VAL A 188 0.59 1.43 -6.17
N GLU A 189 -0.69 1.07 -6.10
CA GLU A 189 -1.76 1.98 -5.71
C GLU A 189 -2.10 1.77 -4.24
N LEU A 190 -2.04 2.84 -3.44
CA LEU A 190 -2.57 2.87 -2.08
C LEU A 190 -3.77 3.81 -2.02
N ARG A 191 -4.92 3.28 -1.64
CA ARG A 191 -6.11 4.06 -1.32
C ARG A 191 -6.40 3.98 0.18
N MET A 192 -6.28 5.11 0.86
CA MET A 192 -6.68 5.24 2.26
C MET A 192 -8.06 5.91 2.37
N ARG A 193 -8.90 5.41 3.26
CA ARG A 193 -10.17 6.05 3.61
C ARG A 193 -10.33 6.09 5.12
N ALA A 194 -10.83 7.20 5.63
CA ALA A 194 -11.24 7.36 7.01
C ALA A 194 -12.72 7.72 7.05
N ARG A 195 -13.47 7.07 7.94
CA ARG A 195 -14.90 7.29 8.10
C ARG A 195 -15.22 7.31 9.58
N ALA A 196 -15.83 8.39 10.05
CA ALA A 196 -16.50 8.37 11.33
C ALA A 196 -17.78 7.52 11.19
N PRO A 197 -18.06 6.60 12.13
CA PRO A 197 -19.34 5.90 12.15
C PRO A 197 -20.48 6.87 12.52
N ASP A 198 -21.71 6.39 12.59
CA ASP A 198 -22.83 7.23 13.02
C ASP A 198 -22.68 7.66 14.49
N PRO A 199 -23.25 8.80 14.92
CA PRO A 199 -23.13 9.27 16.31
C PRO A 199 -23.59 8.27 17.37
N ALA A 200 -24.60 7.44 17.06
CA ALA A 200 -25.06 6.38 17.95
C ALA A 200 -24.02 5.26 18.17
N ALA A 201 -23.05 5.11 17.27
CA ALA A 201 -21.94 4.17 17.37
C ALA A 201 -20.61 4.87 17.75
N GLY A 202 -20.69 6.08 18.34
CA GLY A 202 -19.51 6.82 18.80
C GLY A 202 -18.89 7.77 17.77
N GLY A 203 -19.54 7.98 16.62
CA GLY A 203 -19.10 8.94 15.63
C GLY A 203 -19.15 10.38 16.11
N ALA A 204 -18.06 11.13 15.92
CA ALA A 204 -18.02 12.56 16.19
C ALA A 204 -17.03 13.25 15.24
N PRO A 205 -17.15 14.58 15.04
CA PRO A 205 -16.12 15.35 14.37
C PRO A 205 -14.74 15.11 14.99
N THR A 206 -13.73 14.88 14.14
CA THR A 206 -12.37 14.60 14.57
C THR A 206 -11.38 15.02 13.47
N PRO A 207 -10.19 15.53 13.80
CA PRO A 207 -9.16 15.77 12.80
C PRO A 207 -8.61 14.45 12.27
N VAL A 208 -8.37 14.37 10.97
CA VAL A 208 -7.77 13.21 10.32
C VAL A 208 -6.74 13.68 9.29
N ASN A 209 -5.55 13.11 9.34
CA ASN A 209 -4.50 13.27 8.33
C ASN A 209 -3.70 11.97 8.28
N LEU A 210 -3.85 11.20 7.21
CA LEU A 210 -3.18 9.91 7.06
C LEU A 210 -2.01 10.05 6.08
N ALA A 211 -0.88 9.42 6.40
CA ALA A 211 0.25 9.36 5.49
C ALA A 211 0.87 7.96 5.49
N GLN A 212 1.34 7.54 4.33
CA GLN A 212 2.20 6.37 4.19
C GLN A 212 3.65 6.85 4.26
N HIS A 213 4.48 6.15 5.04
CA HIS A 213 5.78 6.64 5.48
C HIS A 213 6.95 5.78 4.98
N SER A 214 6.87 5.30 3.72
CA SER A 214 8.00 4.66 3.05
C SER A 214 9.11 5.65 2.73
N TYR A 215 10.34 5.19 2.92
CA TYR A 215 11.53 5.87 2.43
C TYR A 215 12.06 5.08 1.26
N PHE A 216 12.36 5.76 0.16
CA PHE A 216 12.74 5.13 -1.10
C PHE A 216 14.22 5.35 -1.42
N ASN A 217 14.83 4.36 -2.03
CA ASN A 217 16.14 4.43 -2.68
C ASN A 217 16.04 3.72 -4.03
N LEU A 218 15.94 4.49 -5.11
CA LEU A 218 15.66 4.02 -6.47
C LEU A 218 16.93 3.78 -7.27
#